data_AF-A0AAU3U1N8-F1
#
_entry.id   AF-A0AAU3U1N8-F1
#
_cell.length_a   1.000
_cell.length_b   1.000
_cell.length_c   1.000
_cell.angle_alpha   90.00
_cell.angle_beta   90.00
_cell.angle_gamma   90.00
#
_symmetry.space_group_name_H-M   'P 1'
#
loop_
_entity.id
_entity.type
_entity.pdbx_description
1 polymer ?
#
loop_
_entity_poly.entity_id
_entity_poly.type
_entity_poly.pdbx_seq_one_letter_code
_entity_poly.pdbx_strand_id
1 'polypeptide(L)'
;MDANTIQILTTLANKAIAREKAAREALAESVTDMAQGVQPSAMRKVTEEAANALPYRMLLEGAEVVDFGKAFTTLCKRLTKRVLQSGPGSSSCPFTNEAERLEFAGYRAFLDATEAFEEEPAAPAKTYEHGLNLGDWVFVHDAWHPVLDLDDIQVVVPFMTAHLTVRQMQDHLPRP
;
A
#
# COMPACT_ATOMS: atom_id res chain seq x y z
N MET A 1 0.34 1.58 -17.78
CA MET A 1 1.58 0.83 -17.57
C MET A 1 1.83 -0.13 -18.73
N ASP A 2 3.05 -0.17 -19.28
CA ASP A 2 3.39 -1.02 -20.43
C ASP A 2 3.89 -2.42 -20.00
N ALA A 3 3.88 -3.38 -20.94
CA ALA A 3 4.22 -4.78 -20.67
C ALA A 3 5.67 -4.97 -20.16
N ASN A 4 6.59 -4.12 -20.62
CA ASN A 4 7.98 -4.16 -20.18
C ASN A 4 8.13 -3.77 -18.70
N THR A 5 7.45 -2.70 -18.26
CA THR A 5 7.45 -2.30 -16.85
C THR A 5 6.83 -3.37 -15.95
N ILE A 6 5.72 -3.97 -16.38
CA ILE A 6 5.08 -5.08 -15.65
C ILE A 6 6.05 -6.26 -15.50
N GLN A 7 6.78 -6.61 -16.57
CA GLN A 7 7.77 -7.69 -16.53
C GLN A 7 8.93 -7.38 -15.58
N ILE A 8 9.44 -6.15 -15.57
CA ILE A 8 10.52 -5.72 -14.66
C ILE A 8 10.04 -5.79 -13.21
N LEU A 9 8.87 -5.21 -12.89
CA LEU A 9 8.31 -5.22 -11.54
C LEU A 9 8.02 -6.64 -11.05
N THR A 10 7.49 -7.51 -11.92
CA THR A 10 7.27 -8.93 -11.62
C THR A 10 8.60 -9.67 -11.36
N THR A 11 9.65 -9.35 -12.11
CA THR A 11 10.98 -9.93 -11.92
C THR A 11 11.59 -9.50 -10.59
N LEU A 12 11.45 -8.22 -10.22
CA LEU A 12 11.86 -7.70 -8.91
C LEU A 12 11.10 -8.38 -7.78
N ALA A 13 9.78 -8.54 -7.93
CA ALA A 13 8.92 -9.21 -6.97
C ALA A 13 9.36 -10.67 -6.75
N ASN A 14 9.55 -11.43 -7.82
CA ASN A 14 10.00 -12.82 -7.75
C ASN A 14 11.38 -12.95 -7.09
N LYS A 15 12.30 -12.00 -7.36
CA LYS A 15 13.63 -11.99 -6.74
C LYS A 15 13.55 -11.74 -5.24
N ALA A 16 12.72 -10.79 -4.80
CA ALA A 16 12.52 -10.50 -3.38
C ALA A 16 11.89 -11.70 -2.64
N ILE A 17 10.85 -12.31 -3.24
CA ILE A 17 10.19 -13.49 -2.69
C ILE A 17 11.15 -14.69 -2.62
N ALA A 18 12.00 -14.89 -3.63
CA ALA A 18 12.99 -15.96 -3.64
C ALA A 18 14.05 -15.80 -2.53
N ARG A 19 14.51 -14.57 -2.27
CA ARG A 19 15.45 -14.28 -1.17
C ARG A 19 14.83 -14.58 0.18
N GLU A 20 13.58 -14.20 0.37
CA GLU A 20 12.85 -14.50 1.59
C GLU A 20 12.66 -15.99 1.80
N LYS A 21 12.30 -16.72 0.74
CA LYS A 21 12.19 -18.19 0.78
C LYS A 21 13.53 -18.83 1.16
N ALA A 22 14.63 -18.40 0.54
CA ALA A 22 15.97 -18.90 0.85
C ALA A 22 16.39 -18.60 2.30
N ALA A 23 16.02 -17.44 2.84
CA ALA A 23 16.27 -17.12 4.25
C ALA A 23 15.48 -18.03 5.19
N ARG A 24 14.21 -18.32 4.87
CA ARG A 24 13.38 -19.26 5.64
C ARG A 24 13.91 -20.69 5.59
N GLU A 25 14.35 -21.14 4.42
CA GLU A 25 14.96 -22.46 4.24
C GLU A 25 16.25 -22.58 5.07
N ALA A 26 17.13 -21.57 5.02
CA ALA A 26 18.35 -21.55 5.84
C ALA A 26 18.05 -21.53 7.35
N LEU A 27 17.01 -20.83 7.79
CA LEU A 27 16.56 -20.88 9.18
C LEU A 27 16.06 -22.28 9.56
N ALA A 28 15.23 -22.89 8.71
CA ALA A 28 14.71 -24.23 8.95
C ALA A 28 15.84 -25.28 9.05
N GLU A 29 16.84 -25.20 8.17
CA GLU A 29 18.05 -26.03 8.25
C GLU A 29 18.80 -25.83 9.58
N SER A 30 18.97 -24.57 10.03
CA SER A 30 19.62 -24.28 11.32
C SER A 30 18.86 -24.83 12.53
N VAL A 31 17.52 -24.95 12.44
CA VAL A 31 16.67 -25.49 13.51
C VAL A 31 16.79 -27.03 13.58
N THR A 32 17.08 -27.69 12.46
CA THR A 32 17.26 -29.15 12.42
C THR A 32 18.59 -29.61 13.02
N ASP A 33 19.60 -28.74 13.05
CA ASP A 33 20.86 -29.01 13.74
C ASP A 33 20.75 -28.72 15.25
N MET A 34 20.35 -29.75 16.01
CA MET A 34 20.20 -29.67 17.47
C MET A 34 21.51 -29.31 18.21
N ALA A 35 22.68 -29.43 17.57
CA ALA A 35 23.96 -29.11 18.19
C ALA A 35 24.28 -27.61 18.15
N GLN A 36 23.77 -26.87 17.16
CA GLN A 36 24.05 -25.44 16.98
C GLN A 36 22.97 -24.51 17.55
N GLY A 37 21.74 -25.01 17.70
CA GLY A 37 20.60 -24.20 18.14
C GLY A 37 20.22 -23.11 17.12
N VAL A 38 19.08 -22.46 17.35
CA VAL A 38 18.59 -21.40 16.44
C VAL A 38 19.46 -20.16 16.55
N GLN A 39 20.15 -19.81 15.47
CA GLN A 39 20.98 -18.62 15.41
C GLN A 39 20.10 -17.35 15.35
N PRO A 40 20.21 -16.40 16.32
CA PRO A 40 19.43 -15.17 16.30
C PRO A 40 19.64 -14.31 15.03
N SER A 41 20.81 -14.41 14.41
CA SER A 41 21.14 -13.76 13.14
C SER A 41 20.31 -14.32 11.96
N ALA A 42 20.01 -15.62 11.96
CA ALA A 42 19.16 -16.25 10.94
C ALA A 42 17.71 -15.80 11.09
N MET A 43 17.20 -15.74 12.33
CA MET A 43 15.86 -15.20 12.62
C MET A 43 15.73 -13.75 12.14
N ARG A 44 16.71 -12.91 12.46
CA ARG A 44 16.74 -11.51 12.03
C ARG A 44 16.76 -11.37 10.51
N LYS A 45 17.56 -12.19 9.83
CA LYS A 45 17.64 -12.19 8.36
C LYS A 45 16.30 -12.57 7.73
N VAL A 46 15.59 -13.56 8.29
CA VAL A 46 14.23 -13.93 7.83
C VAL A 46 13.27 -12.75 7.99
N THR A 47 13.30 -12.06 9.13
CA THR A 47 12.41 -10.90 9.34
C THR A 47 12.73 -9.74 8.41
N GLU A 48 14.00 -9.46 8.14
CA GLU A 48 14.44 -8.42 7.22
C GLU A 48 14.01 -8.74 5.76
N GLU A 49 14.25 -9.96 5.30
CA GLU A 49 13.85 -10.38 3.95
C GLU A 49 12.31 -10.48 3.81
N ALA A 50 11.59 -10.85 4.87
CA ALA A 50 10.13 -10.83 4.89
C ALA A 50 9.57 -9.41 4.79
N ALA A 51 10.13 -8.45 5.51
CA ALA A 51 9.73 -7.05 5.39
C ALA A 51 10.01 -6.49 3.99
N ASN A 52 11.16 -6.84 3.40
CA ASN A 52 11.51 -6.43 2.03
C ASN A 52 10.59 -7.06 0.97
N ALA A 53 10.19 -8.32 1.14
CA ALA A 53 9.33 -9.02 0.19
C ALA A 53 7.84 -8.65 0.32
N LEU A 54 7.42 -8.11 1.47
CA LEU A 54 6.01 -7.83 1.77
C LEU A 54 5.34 -6.91 0.73
N PRO A 55 5.88 -5.72 0.37
CA PRO A 55 5.28 -4.86 -0.66
C PRO A 55 5.12 -5.55 -2.01
N TYR A 56 6.09 -6.37 -2.40
CA TYR A 56 6.05 -7.10 -3.66
C TYR A 56 4.96 -8.18 -3.67
N ARG A 57 4.71 -8.86 -2.54
CA ARG A 57 3.57 -9.77 -2.41
C ARG A 57 2.24 -9.03 -2.52
N MET A 58 2.11 -7.91 -1.79
CA MET A 58 0.90 -7.08 -1.85
C MET A 58 0.62 -6.56 -3.27
N LEU A 59 1.67 -6.26 -4.04
CA LEU A 59 1.55 -5.85 -5.43
C LEU A 59 0.99 -6.98 -6.30
N LEU A 60 1.56 -8.18 -6.21
CA LEU A 60 1.13 -9.34 -6.99
C LEU A 60 -0.31 -9.75 -6.62
N GLU A 61 -0.64 -9.81 -5.33
CA GLU A 61 -2.00 -10.09 -4.84
C GLU A 61 -3.01 -9.04 -5.33
N GLY A 62 -2.64 -7.76 -5.30
CA GLY A 62 -3.49 -6.70 -5.83
C GLY A 62 -3.70 -6.83 -7.35
N ALA A 63 -2.66 -7.22 -8.08
CA ALA A 63 -2.71 -7.41 -9.52
C ALA A 63 -3.51 -8.65 -9.97
N GLU A 64 -3.79 -9.60 -9.07
CA GLU A 64 -4.71 -10.71 -9.37
C GLU A 64 -6.18 -10.25 -9.41
N VAL A 65 -6.51 -9.18 -8.67
CA VAL A 65 -7.88 -8.68 -8.52
C VAL A 65 -8.17 -7.52 -9.47
N VAL A 66 -7.19 -6.64 -9.69
CA VAL A 66 -7.32 -5.45 -10.56
C VAL A 66 -6.15 -5.36 -11.53
N ASP A 67 -6.27 -4.45 -12.52
CA ASP A 67 -5.17 -4.16 -13.45
C ASP A 67 -3.86 -3.84 -12.71
N PHE A 68 -2.74 -4.36 -13.22
CA PHE A 68 -1.42 -4.27 -12.58
C PHE A 68 -0.99 -2.82 -12.33
N GLY A 69 -1.24 -1.91 -13.28
CA GLY A 69 -0.92 -0.49 -13.12
C GLY A 69 -1.73 0.14 -12.00
N LYS A 70 -3.03 -0.17 -11.92
CA LYS A 70 -3.90 0.30 -10.82
C LYS A 70 -3.47 -0.27 -9.47
N ALA A 71 -3.16 -1.57 -9.40
CA ALA A 71 -2.64 -2.21 -8.18
C ALA A 71 -1.36 -1.52 -7.71
N PHE A 72 -0.42 -1.27 -8.63
CA PHE A 72 0.85 -0.59 -8.36
C PHE A 72 0.65 0.83 -7.82
N THR A 73 -0.07 1.70 -8.55
CA THR A 73 -0.31 3.08 -8.11
C THR A 73 -1.05 3.14 -6.77
N THR A 74 -2.02 2.25 -6.55
CA THR A 74 -2.79 2.19 -5.29
C THR A 74 -1.89 1.76 -4.14
N LEU A 75 -1.04 0.76 -4.37
CA LEU A 75 -0.07 0.30 -3.38
C LEU A 75 0.92 1.41 -3.03
N CYS A 76 1.53 2.07 -4.02
CA CYS A 76 2.47 3.17 -3.77
C CYS A 76 1.82 4.27 -2.92
N LYS A 77 0.62 4.74 -3.28
CA LYS A 77 -0.12 5.74 -2.49
C LYS A 77 -0.35 5.28 -1.05
N ARG A 78 -0.77 4.02 -0.85
CA ARG A 78 -1.03 3.44 0.47
C ARG A 78 0.25 3.35 1.31
N LEU A 79 1.35 2.89 0.72
CA LEU A 79 2.64 2.77 1.40
C LEU A 79 3.23 4.14 1.74
N THR A 80 3.18 5.10 0.81
CA THR A 80 3.60 6.49 1.05
C THR A 80 2.81 7.11 2.21
N LYS A 81 1.48 6.94 2.24
CA LYS A 81 0.65 7.38 3.37
C LYS A 81 1.10 6.75 4.68
N ARG A 82 1.32 5.43 4.72
CA ARG A 82 1.80 4.73 5.93
C ARG A 82 3.16 5.23 6.39
N VAL A 83 4.12 5.42 5.48
CA VAL A 83 5.47 5.90 5.80
C VAL A 83 5.45 7.35 6.31
N LEU A 84 4.56 8.19 5.80
CA LEU A 84 4.41 9.59 6.24
C LEU A 84 3.65 9.71 7.56
N GLN A 85 2.69 8.82 7.82
CA GLN A 85 1.87 8.83 9.04
C GLN A 85 2.52 8.12 10.22
N SER A 86 3.67 7.44 10.04
CA SER A 86 4.33 6.73 11.13
C SER A 86 4.94 7.70 12.15
N GLY A 87 4.35 7.75 13.35
CA GLY A 87 4.99 8.26 14.57
C GLY A 87 5.80 7.16 15.26
N PRO A 88 6.60 7.48 16.31
CA PRO A 88 7.34 6.48 17.06
C PRO A 88 6.38 5.41 17.64
N GLY A 89 6.73 4.13 17.43
CA GLY A 89 5.93 2.99 17.90
C GLY A 89 5.58 3.11 19.38
N SER A 90 4.30 2.94 19.71
CA SER A 90 3.78 3.10 21.08
C SER A 90 3.83 1.81 21.90
N SER A 91 4.27 0.70 21.31
CA SER A 91 4.36 -0.58 22.01
C SER A 91 5.53 -0.56 22.99
N SER A 92 5.29 -1.11 24.19
CA SER A 92 6.31 -1.35 25.20
C SER A 92 7.18 -2.58 24.88
N CYS A 93 6.83 -3.36 23.85
CA CYS A 93 7.58 -4.54 23.44
C CYS A 93 8.67 -4.17 22.41
N PRO A 94 9.96 -4.40 22.71
CA PRO A 94 11.05 -4.10 21.78
C PRO A 94 10.96 -4.87 20.45
N PHE A 95 10.43 -6.09 20.49
CA PHE A 95 10.31 -6.93 19.30
C PHE A 95 9.24 -6.44 18.33
N THR A 96 8.11 -5.94 18.83
CA THR A 96 7.06 -5.39 17.95
C THR A 96 7.49 -4.08 17.33
N ASN A 97 8.20 -3.23 18.10
CA ASN A 97 8.76 -1.98 17.57
C ASN A 97 9.80 -2.24 16.48
N GLU A 98 10.65 -3.26 16.67
CA GLU A 98 11.64 -3.64 15.66
C GLU A 98 10.99 -4.23 14.41
N ALA A 99 9.95 -5.05 14.56
CA ALA A 99 9.18 -5.58 13.44
C ALA A 99 8.52 -4.45 12.63
N GLU A 100 7.85 -3.50 13.28
CA GLU A 100 7.30 -2.31 12.63
C GLU A 100 8.39 -1.50 11.94
N ARG A 101 9.53 -1.28 12.60
CA ARG A 101 10.66 -0.55 12.01
C ARG A 101 11.17 -1.21 10.73
N LEU A 102 11.27 -2.53 10.72
CA LEU A 102 11.69 -3.31 9.55
C LEU A 102 10.64 -3.25 8.44
N GLU A 103 9.35 -3.34 8.77
CA GLU A 103 8.25 -3.20 7.82
C GLU A 103 8.29 -1.85 7.10
N PHE A 104 8.42 -0.74 7.85
CA PHE A 104 8.58 0.59 7.26
C PHE A 104 9.86 0.74 6.44
N ALA A 105 10.95 0.08 6.84
CA ALA A 105 12.17 0.06 6.04
C ALA A 105 11.96 -0.67 4.69
N GLY A 106 11.23 -1.79 4.71
CA GLY A 106 10.83 -2.50 3.49
C GLY A 106 9.92 -1.67 2.59
N TYR A 107 8.99 -0.90 3.18
CA TYR A 107 8.12 0.03 2.43
C TYR A 107 8.90 1.13 1.72
N ARG A 108 9.86 1.76 2.42
CA ARG A 108 10.74 2.77 1.83
C ARG A 108 11.59 2.18 0.71
N ALA A 109 12.24 1.04 0.96
CA ALA A 109 13.07 0.38 -0.04
C ALA A 109 12.28 -0.02 -1.29
N PHE A 110 11.02 -0.43 -1.15
CA PHE A 110 10.12 -0.67 -2.28
C PHE A 110 9.85 0.63 -3.05
N LEU A 111 9.39 1.68 -2.38
CA LEU A 111 9.07 2.97 -3.00
C LEU A 111 10.27 3.55 -3.76
N ASP A 112 11.44 3.57 -3.13
CA ASP A 112 12.70 4.05 -3.74
C ASP A 112 13.08 3.21 -4.97
N ALA A 113 12.93 1.88 -4.91
CA ALA A 113 13.25 1.00 -6.02
C ALA A 113 12.25 1.10 -7.18
N THR A 114 11.03 1.59 -6.91
CA THR A 114 9.96 1.64 -7.90
C THR A 114 9.56 3.04 -8.36
N GLU A 115 10.18 4.09 -7.82
CA GLU A 115 9.92 5.51 -8.14
C GLU A 115 9.96 5.76 -9.66
N ALA A 116 10.93 5.18 -10.37
CA ALA A 116 11.09 5.34 -11.82
C ALA A 116 9.97 4.69 -12.67
N PHE A 117 9.13 3.86 -12.07
CA PHE A 117 8.01 3.19 -12.74
C PHE A 117 6.65 3.81 -12.39
N GLU A 118 6.62 4.80 -11.50
CA GLU A 118 5.43 5.61 -11.32
C GLU A 118 5.17 6.35 -12.62
N GLU A 119 4.10 5.97 -13.33
CA GLU A 119 3.59 6.80 -14.41
C GLU A 119 3.26 8.16 -13.80
N GLU A 120 3.92 9.22 -14.29
CA GLU A 120 3.54 10.60 -14.00
C GLU A 120 2.01 10.63 -14.07
N PRO A 121 1.31 11.04 -12.99
CA PRO A 121 -0.13 11.08 -13.04
C PRO A 121 -0.49 11.92 -14.26
N ALA A 122 -1.17 11.30 -15.24
CA ALA A 122 -1.69 12.00 -16.41
C ALA A 122 -2.27 13.32 -15.90
N ALA A 123 -1.71 14.44 -16.39
CA ALA A 123 -1.87 15.78 -15.84
C ALA A 123 -3.21 15.94 -15.12
N PRO A 124 -3.22 16.40 -13.85
CA PRO A 124 -4.37 16.28 -12.97
C PRO A 124 -5.63 16.70 -13.70
N ALA A 125 -6.57 15.77 -13.86
CA ALA A 125 -7.90 16.08 -14.37
C ALA A 125 -8.40 17.25 -13.52
N LYS A 126 -8.53 18.44 -14.16
CA LYS A 126 -8.87 19.73 -13.56
C LYS A 126 -9.29 19.61 -12.10
N THR A 127 -8.34 19.79 -11.20
CA THR A 127 -8.62 19.94 -9.78
C THR A 127 -9.53 21.15 -9.66
N TYR A 128 -10.82 20.93 -9.43
CA TYR A 128 -11.68 21.94 -8.84
C TYR A 128 -11.04 22.34 -7.50
N GLU A 129 -11.19 23.59 -7.07
CA GLU A 129 -10.40 24.30 -6.03
C GLU A 129 -10.23 23.59 -4.65
N HIS A 130 -10.76 22.39 -4.49
CA HIS A 130 -10.72 21.56 -3.29
C HIS A 130 -10.09 20.17 -3.47
N GLY A 131 -9.40 19.89 -4.59
CA GLY A 131 -8.66 18.63 -4.77
C GLY A 131 -9.53 17.39 -5.01
N LEU A 132 -10.79 17.60 -5.42
CA LEU A 132 -11.77 16.54 -5.69
C LEU A 132 -11.74 16.16 -7.18
N ASN A 133 -11.75 14.86 -7.47
CA ASN A 133 -11.88 14.32 -8.83
C ASN A 133 -13.32 13.91 -9.13
N LEU A 134 -13.67 13.88 -10.42
CA LEU A 134 -14.98 13.42 -10.87
C LEU A 134 -15.12 11.90 -10.59
N GLY A 135 -16.09 11.52 -9.76
CA GLY A 135 -16.29 10.14 -9.32
C GLY A 135 -15.75 9.82 -7.93
N ASP A 136 -15.08 10.78 -7.28
CA ASP A 136 -14.75 10.67 -5.86
C ASP A 136 -16.02 10.73 -5.03
N TRP A 137 -16.04 9.93 -3.98
CA TRP A 137 -17.09 9.94 -2.99
C TRP A 137 -16.71 10.89 -1.87
N VAL A 138 -17.65 11.74 -1.50
CA VAL A 138 -17.40 12.85 -0.59
C VAL A 138 -18.47 12.82 0.49
N PHE A 139 -18.04 12.96 1.75
CA PHE A 139 -18.95 13.24 2.84
C PHE A 139 -19.16 14.75 2.93
N VAL A 140 -20.40 15.22 2.81
CA VAL A 140 -20.71 16.66 2.86
C VAL A 140 -21.30 16.98 4.23
N HIS A 141 -20.58 17.72 5.06
CA HIS A 141 -21.08 18.24 6.34
C HIS A 141 -20.70 19.71 6.48
N ASP A 142 -21.70 20.59 6.62
CA ASP A 142 -21.53 22.05 6.82
C ASP A 142 -20.42 22.69 5.97
N ALA A 143 -20.48 22.47 4.64
CA ALA A 143 -19.53 22.98 3.63
C ALA A 143 -18.10 22.37 3.67
N TRP A 144 -17.89 21.27 4.39
CA TRP A 144 -16.63 20.53 4.42
C TRP A 144 -16.73 19.17 3.69
N HIS A 145 -15.65 18.78 3.00
CA HIS A 145 -15.63 17.71 2.00
C HIS A 145 -14.38 16.79 2.14
N PRO A 146 -14.28 15.87 3.11
CA PRO A 146 -13.23 14.87 3.07
C PRO A 146 -13.49 13.88 1.91
N VAL A 147 -12.45 13.61 1.12
CA VAL A 147 -12.43 12.50 0.15
C VAL A 147 -12.41 11.20 0.94
N LEU A 148 -13.39 10.34 0.69
CA LEU A 148 -13.46 9.02 1.30
C LEU A 148 -13.05 7.95 0.28
N ASP A 149 -12.36 6.92 0.76
CA ASP A 149 -12.14 5.72 -0.04
C ASP A 149 -13.39 4.81 -0.03
N LEU A 150 -13.41 3.82 -0.93
CA LEU A 150 -14.57 2.94 -1.13
C LEU A 150 -14.88 2.11 0.13
N ASP A 151 -13.86 1.78 0.92
CA ASP A 151 -13.97 0.96 2.13
C ASP A 151 -14.53 1.79 3.30
N ASP A 152 -14.09 3.04 3.44
CA ASP A 152 -14.61 4.02 4.41
C ASP A 152 -16.09 4.32 4.17
N ILE A 153 -16.53 4.34 2.91
CA ILE A 153 -17.93 4.57 2.55
C ILE A 153 -18.81 3.38 2.94
N GLN A 154 -18.35 2.14 2.72
CA GLN A 154 -19.14 0.96 3.08
C GLN A 154 -19.49 0.91 4.57
N VAL A 155 -18.63 1.49 5.43
CA VAL A 155 -18.87 1.63 6.87
C VAL A 155 -19.97 2.65 7.17
N VAL A 156 -20.09 3.71 6.35
CA VAL A 156 -21.01 4.83 6.58
C VAL A 156 -22.32 4.71 5.81
N VAL A 157 -22.36 3.93 4.73
CA VAL A 157 -23.54 3.65 3.87
C VAL A 157 -24.80 3.29 4.66
N PRO A 158 -24.77 2.44 5.71
CA PRO A 158 -25.96 2.11 6.49
C PRO A 158 -26.57 3.30 7.24
N PHE A 159 -25.80 4.37 7.43
CA PHE A 159 -26.19 5.58 8.17
C PHE A 159 -26.50 6.77 7.24
N MET A 160 -26.35 6.61 5.92
CA MET A 160 -26.67 7.65 4.95
C MET A 160 -28.19 7.74 4.74
N THR A 161 -28.77 8.90 5.05
CA THR A 161 -30.23 9.12 5.00
C THR A 161 -30.71 9.82 3.73
N ALA A 162 -29.78 10.27 2.86
CA ALA A 162 -30.11 10.91 1.59
C ALA A 162 -29.12 10.49 0.49
N HIS A 163 -29.66 10.06 -0.64
CA HIS A 163 -28.92 9.86 -1.89
C HIS A 163 -29.41 10.89 -2.91
N LEU A 164 -28.51 11.75 -3.38
CA LEU A 164 -28.78 12.60 -4.54
C LEU A 164 -28.10 11.98 -5.75
N THR A 165 -28.88 11.70 -6.79
CA THR A 165 -28.33 11.34 -8.10
C THR A 165 -27.57 12.53 -8.68
N VAL A 166 -26.58 12.26 -9.55
CA VAL A 166 -25.78 13.31 -10.24
C VAL A 166 -26.67 14.38 -10.87
N ARG A 167 -27.82 13.97 -11.43
CA ARG A 167 -28.81 14.87 -12.01
C ARG A 167 -29.47 15.80 -10.98
N GLN A 168 -29.81 15.29 -9.81
CA GLN A 168 -30.40 16.09 -8.73
C GLN A 168 -29.38 17.07 -8.13
N MET A 169 -28.10 16.69 -8.05
CA MET A 169 -27.03 17.61 -7.63
C MET A 169 -26.86 18.78 -8.61
N GLN A 170 -26.92 18.53 -9.92
CA GLN A 170 -26.81 19.55 -10.95
C GLN A 170 -27.94 20.59 -10.91
N ASP A 171 -29.15 20.18 -10.50
CA ASP A 171 -30.29 21.09 -10.36
C ASP A 171 -30.21 21.97 -9.09
N HIS A 172 -29.36 21.61 -8.12
CA HIS A 172 -29.14 22.38 -6.88
C HIS A 172 -27.97 23.37 -6.95
N LEU A 173 -27.09 23.25 -7.95
CA LEU A 173 -26.00 24.18 -8.13
C LEU A 173 -26.52 25.48 -8.77
N PRO A 174 -26.13 26.68 -8.27
CA PRO A 174 -26.49 27.93 -8.91
C PRO A 174 -25.94 27.94 -10.33
N ARG A 175 -26.81 28.12 -11.32
CA ARG A 175 -26.39 28.28 -12.71
C ARG A 175 -25.67 29.62 -12.87
N PRO A 176 -24.64 29.70 -13.74
CA PRO A 176 -23.89 30.93 -13.97
C PRO A 176 -24.77 32.06 -14.51
#